data_AF-A0A563U1S0-F1
#
_entry.id   AF-A0A563U1S0-F1
#
_cell.length_a   1.000
_cell.length_b   1.000
_cell.length_c   1.000
_cell.angle_alpha   90.00
_cell.angle_beta   90.00
_cell.angle_gamma   90.00
#
_symmetry.space_group_name_H-M   'P 1'
#
loop_
_entity.id
_entity.type
_entity.pdbx_description
1 polymer ?
#
loop_
_entity_poly.entity_id
_entity_poly.type
_entity_poly.pdbx_seq_one_letter_code
_entity_poly.pdbx_strand_id
1 'polypeptide(L)'
;MAKHNIVLTKQGKTANGTIQLTGSKSECNRALIIEALSDGKVKVENMSDAADAVLLRDILKSEIREQRLEISQTNSLISDHQSQISTIDIGPAGTAMRFLTAFLPLLNKNIVLTGSERMQQRPIGILVDAMRKLGATIDYEKKDGYPPINIHPGFEQQTNVIEIKGNISSQYITALLLIAAKLPQGLELHIQGELTSKPYVEMTLAMLNQAGIRHTWADNVIAIQHQDFAETTLLVEPDWSAASYWYAIAALSDEAELFLPGLTSYSLQGDSVITEIMANFGITSVFKDGGVYLTKEAKPIVRKIFDMKECPDLAQTVIVVCAALGHEATFTGLETLKIKETDRVLALQTELAKIGVKLIEKGQVYKLDCSERNLPQRMFISTYDDHRMAMAFAPLAILIPELEVEDAEVVCKSYPAFWSDLEKVGFRSEKVA
;
A
#
# COMPACT_ATOMS: atom_id res chain seq x y z
N MET A 1 -1.27 21.41 -4.73
CA MET A 1 -0.39 22.05 -5.75
C MET A 1 -1.00 21.83 -7.12
N ALA A 2 -0.74 22.69 -8.10
CA ALA A 2 -1.19 22.45 -9.47
C ALA A 2 -0.46 21.22 -10.04
N LYS A 3 -1.21 20.28 -10.62
CA LYS A 3 -0.66 19.13 -11.34
C LYS A 3 0.30 19.65 -12.43
N HIS A 4 1.49 19.06 -12.50
CA HIS A 4 2.48 19.41 -13.51
C HIS A 4 3.26 18.17 -13.92
N ASN A 5 3.71 18.15 -15.17
CA ASN A 5 4.58 17.09 -15.67
C ASN A 5 6.03 17.43 -15.34
N ILE A 6 6.88 16.40 -15.33
CA ILE A 6 8.33 16.56 -15.26
C ILE A 6 8.99 15.79 -16.41
N VAL A 7 10.10 16.30 -16.92
CA VAL A 7 11.04 15.55 -17.76
C VAL A 7 12.17 15.06 -16.88
N LEU A 8 12.34 13.75 -16.83
CA LEU A 8 13.45 13.07 -16.18
C LEU A 8 14.55 12.81 -17.20
N THR A 9 15.76 13.21 -16.83
CA THR A 9 16.99 12.88 -17.56
C THR A 9 18.00 12.28 -16.59
N LYS A 10 18.90 11.42 -17.09
CA LYS A 10 19.97 10.83 -16.29
C LYS A 10 21.30 10.97 -17.02
N GLN A 11 22.27 11.62 -16.37
CA GLN A 11 23.64 11.67 -16.89
C GLN A 11 24.38 10.39 -16.55
N GLY A 12 24.86 9.68 -17.58
CA GLY A 12 25.53 8.39 -17.44
C GLY A 12 24.61 7.26 -16.98
N LYS A 13 25.14 6.04 -16.89
CA LYS A 13 24.38 4.83 -16.52
C LYS A 13 24.78 4.24 -15.18
N THR A 14 25.52 5.00 -14.37
CA THR A 14 25.93 4.60 -13.02
C THR A 14 24.94 5.12 -11.98
N ALA A 15 24.70 4.34 -10.93
CA ALA A 15 23.85 4.72 -9.80
C ALA A 15 24.54 4.42 -8.48
N ASN A 16 25.13 5.45 -7.86
CA ASN A 16 25.88 5.32 -6.62
C ASN A 16 25.34 6.30 -5.58
N GLY A 17 25.10 5.84 -4.35
CA GLY A 17 24.62 6.71 -3.28
C GLY A 17 23.96 6.00 -2.11
N THR A 18 23.53 6.78 -1.12
CA THR A 18 22.73 6.30 0.01
C THR A 18 21.36 6.94 -0.06
N ILE A 19 20.31 6.11 -0.01
CA ILE A 19 18.92 6.58 -0.04
C ILE A 19 18.21 6.19 1.24
N GLN A 20 17.77 7.19 1.98
CA GLN A 20 16.93 7.00 3.16
C GLN A 20 15.47 6.87 2.74
N LEU A 21 14.93 5.65 2.83
CA LEU A 21 13.50 5.42 2.62
C LEU A 21 12.72 5.87 3.87
N THR A 22 11.48 6.32 3.65
CA THR A 22 10.53 6.61 4.73
C THR A 22 9.87 5.31 5.22
N GLY A 23 9.17 5.39 6.35
CA GLY A 23 8.43 4.26 6.90
C GLY A 23 7.39 3.69 5.94
N SER A 24 7.18 2.38 6.01
CA SER A 24 6.21 1.63 5.23
C SER A 24 4.81 2.17 5.45
N LYS A 25 4.15 2.59 4.36
CA LYS A 25 2.76 3.08 4.44
C LYS A 25 1.83 1.99 4.98
N SER A 26 2.07 0.73 4.59
CA SER A 26 1.24 -0.41 4.97
C SER A 26 1.33 -0.70 6.46
N GLU A 27 2.53 -0.68 7.03
CA GLU A 27 2.71 -0.85 8.47
C GLU A 27 2.23 0.38 9.24
N CYS A 28 2.62 1.59 8.80
CA CYS A 28 2.23 2.83 9.47
C CYS A 28 0.71 2.94 9.64
N ASN A 29 -0.07 2.65 8.60
CA ASN A 29 -1.53 2.71 8.70
C ASN A 29 -2.11 1.70 9.70
N ARG A 30 -1.50 0.52 9.83
CA ARG A 30 -1.90 -0.49 10.84
C ARG A 30 -1.52 -0.03 12.24
N ALA A 31 -0.28 0.44 12.40
CA ALA A 31 0.25 0.95 13.66
C ALA A 31 -0.61 2.10 14.19
N LEU A 32 -1.06 3.00 13.32
CA LEU A 32 -1.93 4.12 13.68
C LEU A 32 -3.30 3.66 14.20
N ILE A 33 -3.92 2.64 13.60
CA ILE A 33 -5.19 2.07 14.09
C ILE A 33 -4.97 1.36 15.44
N ILE A 34 -3.87 0.62 15.56
CA ILE A 34 -3.50 -0.06 16.82
C ILE A 34 -3.28 0.98 17.93
N GLU A 35 -2.50 2.03 17.66
CA GLU A 35 -2.28 3.15 18.59
C GLU A 35 -3.61 3.79 18.99
N ALA A 36 -4.48 4.07 18.02
CA ALA A 36 -5.80 4.66 18.25
C ALA A 36 -6.68 3.81 19.19
N LEU A 37 -6.65 2.49 19.03
CA LEU A 37 -7.41 1.55 19.85
C LEU A 37 -6.70 1.19 21.17
N SER A 38 -5.44 1.56 21.37
CA SER A 38 -4.66 1.11 22.53
C SER A 38 -4.89 1.86 23.83
N ASP A 39 -5.74 2.89 23.83
CA ASP A 39 -5.95 3.80 24.96
C ASP A 39 -4.65 4.47 25.47
N GLY A 40 -3.68 4.67 24.56
CA GLY A 40 -2.38 5.30 24.85
C GLY A 40 -1.28 4.33 25.32
N LYS A 41 -1.52 3.02 25.30
CA LYS A 41 -0.53 2.00 25.65
C LYS A 41 0.47 1.74 24.51
N VAL A 42 0.05 1.86 23.26
CA VAL A 42 0.92 1.65 22.10
C VAL A 42 1.32 3.00 21.52
N LYS A 43 2.60 3.16 21.19
CA LYS A 43 3.13 4.32 20.46
C LYS A 43 3.69 3.89 19.10
N VAL A 44 3.69 4.79 18.12
CA VAL A 44 4.27 4.53 16.79
C VAL A 44 5.54 5.36 16.57
N GLU A 45 6.62 4.72 16.11
CA GLU A 45 7.87 5.36 15.70
C GLU A 45 8.19 5.09 14.22
N ASN A 46 9.01 5.95 13.62
CA ASN A 46 9.39 5.93 12.19
C ASN A 46 8.18 5.97 11.22
N MET A 47 7.21 6.85 11.50
CA MET A 47 6.01 7.00 10.68
C MET A 47 6.32 7.26 9.19
N SER A 48 5.40 6.80 8.34
CA SER A 48 5.44 7.09 6.90
C SER A 48 5.06 8.55 6.62
N ASP A 49 5.79 9.20 5.72
CA ASP A 49 5.45 10.53 5.18
C ASP A 49 4.44 10.46 4.03
N ALA A 50 3.98 9.27 3.65
CA ALA A 50 2.95 9.09 2.64
C ALA A 50 1.69 9.92 2.98
N ALA A 51 1.14 10.64 2.00
CA ALA A 51 -0.05 11.47 2.20
C ALA A 51 -1.23 10.69 2.83
N ASP A 52 -1.41 9.42 2.42
CA ASP A 52 -2.41 8.53 3.01
C ASP A 52 -2.22 8.30 4.52
N ALA A 53 -0.97 8.14 4.98
CA ALA A 53 -0.64 7.86 6.37
C ALA A 53 -0.73 9.12 7.25
N VAL A 54 -0.26 10.25 6.71
CA VAL A 54 -0.41 11.57 7.36
C VAL A 54 -1.88 11.90 7.55
N LEU A 55 -2.70 11.74 6.51
CA LEU A 55 -4.14 11.98 6.58
C LEU A 55 -4.84 11.08 7.60
N LEU A 56 -4.54 9.77 7.59
CA LEU A 56 -5.11 8.84 8.55
C LEU A 56 -4.75 9.21 10.00
N ARG A 57 -3.48 9.55 10.25
CA ARG A 57 -3.02 9.98 11.58
C ARG A 57 -3.78 11.22 12.06
N ASP A 58 -3.94 12.20 11.18
CA ASP A 58 -4.57 13.47 11.54
C ASP A 58 -6.07 13.28 11.83
N ILE A 59 -6.76 12.43 11.06
CA ILE A 59 -8.14 12.00 11.32
C ILE A 59 -8.25 11.27 12.67
N LEU A 60 -7.40 10.27 12.92
CA LEU A 60 -7.46 9.50 14.17
C LEU A 60 -7.19 10.40 15.38
N LYS A 61 -6.23 11.32 15.28
CA LYS A 61 -5.95 12.29 16.35
C LYS A 61 -7.14 13.21 16.62
N SER A 62 -7.85 13.70 15.60
CA SER A 62 -9.04 14.53 15.81
C SER A 62 -10.15 13.74 16.48
N GLU A 63 -10.46 12.55 15.97
CA GLU A 63 -11.56 11.72 16.47
C GLU A 63 -11.34 11.24 17.91
N ILE A 64 -10.14 10.75 18.23
CA ILE A 64 -9.79 10.32 19.60
C ILE A 64 -9.84 11.50 20.56
N ARG A 65 -9.36 12.68 20.14
CA ARG A 65 -9.39 13.88 20.98
C ARG A 65 -10.81 14.28 21.31
N GLU A 66 -11.69 14.31 20.32
CA GLU A 66 -13.10 14.62 20.51
C GLU A 66 -13.79 13.60 21.42
N GLN A 67 -13.56 12.31 21.20
CA GLN A 67 -14.14 11.25 22.05
C GLN A 67 -13.72 11.40 23.52
N ARG A 68 -12.45 11.73 23.79
CA ARG A 68 -11.97 12.00 25.15
C ARG A 68 -12.62 13.24 25.77
N LEU A 69 -12.85 14.28 24.98
CA LEU A 69 -13.55 15.49 25.43
C LEU A 69 -15.01 15.19 25.77
N GLU A 70 -15.71 14.42 24.94
CA GLU A 70 -17.09 13.99 25.20
C GLU A 70 -17.16 13.18 26.51
N ILE A 71 -16.35 12.14 26.68
CA ILE A 71 -16.30 11.34 27.92
C ILE A 71 -16.03 12.21 29.16
N SER A 72 -15.15 13.20 29.04
CA SER A 72 -14.87 14.12 30.14
C SER A 72 -16.06 15.04 30.49
N GLN A 73 -16.89 15.36 29.52
CA GLN A 73 -18.08 16.21 29.66
C GLN A 73 -19.33 15.42 30.07
N THR A 74 -19.48 14.15 29.68
CA THR A 74 -20.64 13.30 30.05
C THR A 74 -20.68 12.97 31.55
N ASN A 75 -19.59 13.17 32.30
CA ASN A 75 -19.61 13.16 33.77
C ASN A 75 -20.29 14.41 34.36
N SER A 76 -20.84 15.31 33.54
CA SER A 76 -21.60 16.49 33.95
C SER A 76 -22.73 16.76 32.95
N LEU A 77 -23.90 16.18 33.23
CA LEU A 77 -25.21 16.43 32.61
C LEU A 77 -25.49 15.63 31.32
N ILE A 78 -26.54 14.81 31.40
CA ILE A 78 -27.24 14.16 30.28
C ILE A 78 -27.97 15.26 29.51
N SER A 79 -27.51 15.61 28.32
CA SER A 79 -28.26 16.43 27.36
C SER A 79 -28.52 15.64 26.09
N ASP A 80 -29.73 15.81 25.55
CA ASP A 80 -30.19 15.28 24.26
C ASP A 80 -29.28 15.81 23.14
N HIS A 81 -28.22 15.06 22.82
CA HIS A 81 -27.41 15.33 21.64
C HIS A 81 -28.16 14.83 20.41
N GLN A 82 -28.84 15.75 19.70
CA GLN A 82 -29.00 15.60 18.26
C GLN A 82 -27.60 15.38 17.68
N SER A 83 -27.30 14.15 17.26
CA SER A 83 -25.97 13.77 16.79
C SER A 83 -25.63 14.60 15.56
N GLN A 84 -24.77 15.61 15.73
CA GLN A 84 -24.25 16.38 14.61
C GLN A 84 -23.48 15.42 13.70
N ILE A 85 -23.91 15.32 12.44
CA ILE A 85 -23.23 14.48 11.46
C ILE A 85 -21.88 15.11 11.14
N SER A 86 -20.78 14.40 11.41
CA SER A 86 -19.45 14.81 10.96
C SER A 86 -19.14 14.18 9.60
N THR A 87 -18.41 14.88 8.74
CA THR A 87 -17.95 14.35 7.45
C THR A 87 -16.44 14.16 7.49
N ILE A 88 -15.97 12.96 7.19
CA ILE A 88 -14.55 12.64 7.03
C ILE A 88 -14.27 12.37 5.55
N ASP A 89 -13.46 13.22 4.93
CA ASP A 89 -12.99 13.03 3.55
C ASP A 89 -11.56 12.47 3.55
N ILE A 90 -11.40 11.23 3.07
CA ILE A 90 -10.09 10.58 2.99
C ILE A 90 -9.39 10.79 1.64
N GLY A 91 -9.95 11.60 0.73
CA GLY A 91 -9.43 11.82 -0.60
C GLY A 91 -9.20 10.49 -1.37
N PRO A 92 -8.00 10.24 -1.92
CA PRO A 92 -7.69 9.01 -2.65
C PRO A 92 -7.14 7.86 -1.76
N ALA A 93 -7.14 8.03 -0.43
CA ALA A 93 -6.49 7.11 0.52
C ALA A 93 -7.26 5.80 0.69
N GLY A 94 -6.87 4.78 -0.09
CA GLY A 94 -7.58 3.51 -0.16
C GLY A 94 -7.60 2.78 1.17
N THR A 95 -6.45 2.65 1.80
CA THR A 95 -6.30 1.96 3.08
C THR A 95 -7.08 2.66 4.20
N ALA A 96 -7.02 4.00 4.25
CA ALA A 96 -7.77 4.79 5.22
C ALA A 96 -9.29 4.54 5.11
N MET A 97 -9.85 4.54 3.90
CA MET A 97 -11.27 4.21 3.67
C MET A 97 -11.66 2.86 4.29
N ARG A 98 -10.86 1.81 4.07
CA ARG A 98 -11.17 0.46 4.59
C ARG A 98 -11.00 0.40 6.11
N PHE A 99 -9.91 0.93 6.64
CA PHE A 99 -9.63 0.85 8.07
C PHE A 99 -10.63 1.68 8.88
N LEU A 100 -10.96 2.89 8.42
CA LEU A 100 -11.95 3.75 9.07
C LEU A 100 -13.37 3.19 8.96
N THR A 101 -13.72 2.48 7.87
CA THR A 101 -15.02 1.78 7.78
C THR A 101 -15.21 0.77 8.93
N ALA A 102 -14.13 0.11 9.38
CA ALA A 102 -14.19 -0.83 10.51
C ALA A 102 -14.02 -0.14 11.87
N PHE A 103 -13.18 0.89 11.95
CA PHE A 103 -12.85 1.60 13.20
C PHE A 103 -13.95 2.56 13.67
N LEU A 104 -14.49 3.40 12.78
CA LEU A 104 -15.41 4.48 13.16
C LEU A 104 -16.72 4.02 13.82
N PRO A 105 -17.32 2.86 13.47
CA PRO A 105 -18.49 2.35 14.20
C PRO A 105 -18.25 2.19 15.72
N LEU A 106 -17.00 2.02 16.16
CA LEU A 106 -16.66 1.89 17.58
C LEU A 106 -16.68 3.22 18.34
N LEU A 107 -16.78 4.37 17.65
CA LEU A 107 -16.75 5.69 18.28
C LEU A 107 -18.12 6.20 18.73
N ASN A 108 -19.20 5.46 18.47
CA ASN A 108 -20.58 5.84 18.81
C ASN A 108 -20.98 7.26 18.33
N LYS A 109 -20.53 7.64 17.13
CA LYS A 109 -20.83 8.92 16.47
C LYS A 109 -21.56 8.70 15.15
N ASN A 110 -22.24 9.73 14.67
CA ASN A 110 -22.82 9.76 13.32
C ASN A 110 -21.83 10.40 12.34
N ILE A 111 -21.28 9.61 11.40
CA ILE A 111 -20.16 10.00 10.54
C ILE A 111 -20.41 9.62 9.08
N VAL A 112 -20.31 10.59 8.17
CA VAL A 112 -20.22 10.34 6.73
C VAL A 112 -18.76 10.19 6.32
N LEU A 113 -18.37 8.99 5.89
CA LEU A 113 -17.04 8.71 5.36
C LEU A 113 -17.07 8.76 3.83
N THR A 114 -16.32 9.71 3.26
CA THR A 114 -16.25 9.99 1.82
C THR A 114 -14.80 10.04 1.33
N GLY A 115 -14.64 10.25 0.02
CA GLY A 115 -13.34 10.41 -0.62
C GLY A 115 -13.46 11.10 -1.98
N SER A 116 -12.36 11.10 -2.73
CA SER A 116 -12.32 11.60 -4.10
C SER A 116 -13.34 10.90 -5.01
N GLU A 117 -13.65 11.48 -6.16
CA GLU A 117 -14.56 10.87 -7.14
C GLU A 117 -14.14 9.43 -7.49
N ARG A 118 -12.85 9.21 -7.73
CA ARG A 118 -12.32 7.86 -7.97
C ARG A 118 -12.51 6.93 -6.77
N MET A 119 -12.37 7.42 -5.53
CA MET A 119 -12.62 6.61 -4.34
C MET A 119 -14.08 6.15 -4.26
N GLN A 120 -15.02 7.01 -4.63
CA GLN A 120 -16.46 6.69 -4.69
C GLN A 120 -16.81 5.66 -5.78
N GLN A 121 -15.85 5.25 -6.61
CA GLN A 121 -15.99 4.17 -7.59
C GLN A 121 -15.26 2.89 -7.17
N ARG A 122 -14.59 2.88 -6.01
CA ARG A 122 -13.87 1.69 -5.50
C ARG A 122 -14.77 0.87 -4.59
N PRO A 123 -14.80 -0.47 -4.74
CA PRO A 123 -15.68 -1.32 -3.96
C PRO A 123 -15.34 -1.27 -2.47
N ILE A 124 -16.39 -1.20 -1.65
CA ILE A 124 -16.36 -1.31 -0.18
C ILE A 124 -17.44 -2.26 0.36
N GLY A 125 -18.37 -2.70 -0.51
CA GLY A 125 -19.54 -3.51 -0.16
C GLY A 125 -19.27 -4.68 0.77
N ILE A 126 -18.27 -5.50 0.44
CA ILE A 126 -17.92 -6.69 1.23
C ILE A 126 -17.58 -6.35 2.68
N LEU A 127 -16.87 -5.24 2.92
CA LEU A 127 -16.52 -4.82 4.27
C LEU A 127 -17.73 -4.23 4.99
N VAL A 128 -18.57 -3.44 4.30
CA VAL A 128 -19.81 -2.89 4.87
C VAL A 128 -20.75 -4.03 5.27
N ASP A 129 -20.91 -5.05 4.43
CA ASP A 129 -21.75 -6.22 4.73
C ASP A 129 -21.21 -7.00 5.94
N ALA A 130 -19.89 -7.16 6.05
CA ALA A 130 -19.26 -7.76 7.22
C ALA A 130 -19.50 -6.93 8.50
N MET A 131 -19.35 -5.61 8.42
CA MET A 131 -19.59 -4.72 9.56
C MET A 131 -21.07 -4.68 9.96
N ARG A 132 -22.00 -4.69 9.00
CA ARG A 132 -23.44 -4.80 9.26
C ARG A 132 -23.79 -6.10 9.96
N LYS A 133 -23.22 -7.23 9.50
CA LYS A 133 -23.37 -8.53 10.18
C LYS A 133 -22.79 -8.50 11.59
N LEU A 134 -21.65 -7.84 11.80
CA LEU A 134 -21.08 -7.67 13.13
C LEU A 134 -21.97 -6.83 14.05
N GLY A 135 -22.79 -5.92 13.51
CA GLY A 135 -23.71 -5.09 14.28
C GLY A 135 -23.58 -3.58 14.08
N ALA A 136 -22.82 -3.13 13.07
CA ALA A 136 -22.77 -1.72 12.69
C ALA A 136 -23.97 -1.33 11.83
N THR A 137 -24.52 -0.13 12.06
CA THR A 137 -25.52 0.46 11.17
C THR A 137 -24.82 1.40 10.20
N ILE A 138 -24.74 0.99 8.93
CA ILE A 138 -24.05 1.74 7.87
C ILE A 138 -24.99 1.85 6.68
N ASP A 139 -25.15 3.03 6.09
CA ASP A 139 -25.92 3.27 4.87
C ASP A 139 -25.03 3.77 3.73
N TYR A 140 -25.47 3.57 2.48
CA TYR A 140 -24.84 4.17 1.31
C TYR A 140 -25.55 5.49 0.99
N GLU A 141 -24.77 6.57 0.85
CA GLU A 141 -25.33 7.90 0.54
C GLU A 141 -25.67 8.06 -0.95
N LYS A 142 -25.05 7.25 -1.82
CA LYS A 142 -25.20 7.37 -3.27
C LYS A 142 -25.47 6.04 -3.96
N LYS A 143 -24.45 5.16 -4.00
CA LYS A 143 -24.49 3.91 -4.76
C LYS A 143 -24.12 2.74 -3.86
N ASP A 144 -25.00 1.73 -3.84
CA ASP A 144 -24.76 0.51 -3.09
C ASP A 144 -23.43 -0.15 -3.44
N GLY A 145 -22.68 -0.51 -2.40
CA GLY A 145 -21.38 -1.15 -2.49
C GLY A 145 -20.19 -0.20 -2.64
N TYR A 146 -20.42 1.12 -2.67
CA TYR A 146 -19.39 2.14 -2.90
C TYR A 146 -19.53 3.34 -1.95
N PRO A 147 -18.43 4.02 -1.56
CA PRO A 147 -18.51 5.28 -0.82
C PRO A 147 -19.25 6.37 -1.62
N PRO A 148 -19.79 7.42 -0.96
CA PRO A 148 -19.74 7.69 0.48
C PRO A 148 -20.64 6.76 1.30
N ILE A 149 -20.23 6.47 2.54
CA ILE A 149 -21.01 5.69 3.50
C ILE A 149 -21.33 6.54 4.73
N ASN A 150 -22.52 6.35 5.28
CA ASN A 150 -22.97 6.99 6.51
C ASN A 150 -22.98 5.96 7.63
N ILE A 151 -22.20 6.21 8.67
CA ILE A 151 -21.98 5.33 9.81
C ILE A 151 -22.75 5.91 10.99
N HIS A 152 -23.76 5.19 11.46
CA HIS A 152 -24.62 5.63 12.54
C HIS A 152 -24.07 5.19 13.91
N PRO A 153 -24.38 5.91 15.00
CA PRO A 153 -24.04 5.49 16.35
C PRO A 153 -24.80 4.22 16.77
N GLY A 154 -24.41 3.63 17.90
CA GLY A 154 -25.08 2.47 18.49
C GLY A 154 -24.56 1.12 18.00
N PHE A 155 -23.25 0.99 17.75
CA PHE A 155 -22.65 -0.32 17.46
C PHE A 155 -22.86 -1.28 18.63
N GLU A 156 -23.55 -2.38 18.36
CA GLU A 156 -23.76 -3.48 19.31
C GLU A 156 -23.41 -4.78 18.62
N GLN A 157 -22.40 -5.48 19.13
CA GLN A 157 -21.89 -6.69 18.48
C GLN A 157 -22.94 -7.82 18.48
N GLN A 158 -23.43 -8.20 17.29
CA GLN A 158 -24.45 -9.23 17.08
C GLN A 158 -23.87 -10.65 16.91
N THR A 159 -22.62 -10.74 16.46
CA THR A 159 -21.91 -12.00 16.24
C THR A 159 -20.41 -11.80 16.43
N ASN A 160 -19.70 -12.88 16.77
CA ASN A 160 -18.25 -12.93 16.72
C ASN A 160 -17.73 -13.66 15.48
N VAL A 161 -18.58 -14.31 14.67
CA VAL A 161 -18.15 -15.04 13.46
C VAL A 161 -18.46 -14.24 12.20
N ILE A 162 -17.45 -14.07 11.33
CA ILE A 162 -17.59 -13.43 10.01
C ILE A 162 -16.96 -14.31 8.94
N GLU A 163 -17.69 -14.51 7.84
CA GLU A 163 -17.18 -15.14 6.63
C GLU A 163 -16.84 -14.10 5.56
N ILE A 164 -15.65 -14.20 4.96
CA ILE A 164 -15.20 -13.28 3.92
C ILE A 164 -14.38 -13.98 2.84
N LYS A 165 -14.55 -13.57 1.57
CA LYS A 165 -13.79 -14.13 0.44
C LYS A 165 -12.31 -13.70 0.50
N GLY A 166 -11.39 -14.67 0.46
CA GLY A 166 -9.95 -14.46 0.59
C GLY A 166 -9.27 -13.85 -0.64
N ASN A 167 -9.90 -13.92 -1.81
CA ASN A 167 -9.28 -13.60 -3.10
C ASN A 167 -9.63 -12.21 -3.67
N ILE A 168 -10.26 -11.33 -2.87
CA ILE A 168 -10.73 -10.02 -3.34
C ILE A 168 -9.80 -8.89 -2.88
N SER A 169 -9.66 -8.72 -1.56
CA SER A 169 -8.76 -7.71 -0.99
C SER A 169 -8.38 -8.05 0.44
N SER A 170 -7.07 -8.19 0.69
CA SER A 170 -6.52 -8.38 2.04
C SER A 170 -6.81 -7.21 2.98
N GLN A 171 -7.14 -6.02 2.44
CA GLN A 171 -7.47 -4.84 3.24
C GLN A 171 -8.78 -5.00 4.03
N TYR A 172 -9.76 -5.75 3.51
CA TYR A 172 -11.01 -6.00 4.23
C TYR A 172 -10.77 -6.92 5.44
N ILE A 173 -10.02 -8.01 5.22
CA ILE A 173 -9.57 -8.91 6.30
C ILE A 173 -8.77 -8.13 7.34
N THR A 174 -7.80 -7.33 6.89
CA THR A 174 -6.97 -6.49 7.78
C THR A 174 -7.83 -5.55 8.63
N ALA A 175 -8.78 -4.84 8.02
CA ALA A 175 -9.63 -3.89 8.74
C ALA A 175 -10.41 -4.54 9.89
N LEU A 176 -10.94 -5.75 9.66
CA LEU A 176 -11.65 -6.53 10.67
C LEU A 176 -10.71 -7.04 11.77
N LEU A 177 -9.53 -7.54 11.42
CA LEU A 177 -8.54 -8.03 12.39
C LEU A 177 -8.02 -6.92 13.31
N LEU A 178 -7.82 -5.70 12.77
CA LEU A 178 -7.32 -4.56 13.55
C LEU A 178 -8.27 -4.14 14.70
N ILE A 179 -9.59 -4.30 14.51
CA ILE A 179 -10.58 -3.96 15.54
C ILE A 179 -10.91 -5.12 16.49
N ALA A 180 -10.53 -6.35 16.12
CA ALA A 180 -11.02 -7.57 16.74
C ALA A 180 -10.82 -7.63 18.27
N ALA A 181 -9.67 -7.18 18.76
CA ALA A 181 -9.35 -7.21 20.18
C ALA A 181 -10.23 -6.29 21.04
N LYS A 182 -10.82 -5.25 20.43
CA LYS A 182 -11.73 -4.29 21.10
C LYS A 182 -13.19 -4.68 21.00
N LEU A 183 -13.53 -5.66 20.16
CA LEU A 183 -14.89 -6.19 20.11
C LEU A 183 -15.20 -6.96 21.41
N PRO A 184 -16.36 -6.74 22.07
CA PRO A 184 -16.69 -7.40 23.34
C PRO A 184 -16.63 -8.93 23.30
N GLN A 185 -16.98 -9.55 22.16
CA GLN A 185 -16.96 -11.00 21.94
C GLN A 185 -15.74 -11.46 21.12
N GLY A 186 -14.77 -10.58 20.86
CA GLY A 186 -13.68 -10.84 19.92
C GLY A 186 -14.17 -11.01 18.47
N LEU A 187 -13.36 -11.66 17.64
CA LEU A 187 -13.66 -12.00 16.26
C LEU A 187 -13.07 -13.36 15.88
N GLU A 188 -13.86 -14.17 15.20
CA GLU A 188 -13.48 -15.36 14.46
C GLU A 188 -13.79 -15.14 12.98
N LEU A 189 -12.74 -15.05 12.17
CA LEU A 189 -12.82 -14.72 10.75
C LEU A 189 -12.56 -15.96 9.89
N HIS A 190 -13.56 -16.35 9.13
CA HIS A 190 -13.55 -17.50 8.23
C HIS A 190 -13.28 -17.03 6.80
N ILE A 191 -12.13 -17.43 6.26
CA ILE A 191 -11.67 -17.04 4.94
C ILE A 191 -12.18 -18.06 3.91
N GLN A 192 -13.11 -17.63 3.07
CA GLN A 192 -13.65 -18.47 2.00
C GLN A 192 -12.68 -18.52 0.82
N GLY A 193 -12.37 -19.74 0.37
CA GLY A 193 -11.49 -19.99 -0.77
C GLY A 193 -10.02 -19.73 -0.43
N GLU A 194 -9.26 -19.34 -1.45
CA GLU A 194 -7.83 -19.07 -1.30
C GLU A 194 -7.57 -17.62 -0.88
N LEU A 195 -6.65 -17.42 0.06
CA LEU A 195 -6.22 -16.10 0.50
C LEU A 195 -5.17 -15.52 -0.45
N THR A 196 -5.53 -14.43 -1.14
CA THR A 196 -4.57 -13.65 -1.93
C THR A 196 -3.86 -12.64 -1.03
N SER A 197 -2.55 -12.44 -1.28
CA SER A 197 -1.76 -11.44 -0.57
C SER A 197 -1.73 -11.68 0.94
N LYS A 198 -1.52 -12.96 1.30
CA LYS A 198 -1.32 -13.46 2.67
C LYS A 198 -0.33 -12.63 3.51
N PRO A 199 0.77 -12.06 2.96
CA PRO A 199 1.76 -11.36 3.78
C PRO A 199 1.18 -10.11 4.45
N TYR A 200 0.15 -9.47 3.87
CA TYR A 200 -0.52 -8.34 4.53
C TYR A 200 -1.36 -8.76 5.74
N VAL A 201 -1.88 -9.99 5.75
CA VAL A 201 -2.58 -10.56 6.91
C VAL A 201 -1.56 -10.94 7.97
N GLU A 202 -0.47 -11.61 7.59
CA GLU A 202 0.65 -11.96 8.48
C GLU A 202 1.25 -10.73 9.15
N MET A 203 1.51 -9.66 8.38
CA MET A 203 1.94 -8.36 8.89
C MET A 203 0.97 -7.81 9.95
N THR A 204 -0.33 -7.87 9.68
CA THR A 204 -1.35 -7.38 10.63
C THR A 204 -1.30 -8.15 11.94
N LEU A 205 -1.25 -9.47 11.86
CA LEU A 205 -1.21 -10.36 13.01
C LEU A 205 0.10 -10.23 13.80
N ALA A 206 1.23 -10.03 13.12
CA ALA A 206 2.52 -9.80 13.75
C ALA A 206 2.55 -8.48 14.53
N MET A 207 2.03 -7.39 13.95
CA MET A 207 1.94 -6.08 14.61
C MET A 207 0.97 -6.10 15.80
N LEU A 208 -0.17 -6.79 15.67
CA LEU A 208 -1.08 -7.04 16.79
C LEU A 208 -0.37 -7.82 17.90
N ASN A 209 0.38 -8.86 17.57
CA ASN A 209 1.16 -9.63 18.53
C ASN A 209 2.25 -8.79 19.23
N GLN A 210 2.94 -7.92 18.50
CA GLN A 210 3.89 -6.94 19.09
C GLN A 210 3.19 -5.99 20.08
N ALA A 211 1.91 -5.66 19.84
CA ALA A 211 1.06 -4.88 20.72
C ALA A 211 0.40 -5.70 21.85
N GLY A 212 0.80 -6.96 22.04
CA GLY A 212 0.31 -7.85 23.10
C GLY A 212 -0.98 -8.60 22.75
N ILE A 213 -1.52 -8.43 21.55
CA ILE A 213 -2.77 -9.05 21.08
C ILE A 213 -2.47 -10.44 20.53
N ARG A 214 -2.90 -11.47 21.25
CA ARG A 214 -2.75 -12.87 20.81
C ARG A 214 -3.81 -13.25 19.80
N HIS A 215 -3.44 -14.12 18.87
CA HIS A 215 -4.33 -14.66 17.84
C HIS A 215 -4.06 -16.15 17.64
N THR A 216 -5.00 -16.82 17.00
CA THR A 216 -4.80 -18.15 16.40
C THR A 216 -5.08 -18.06 14.91
N TRP A 217 -4.35 -18.87 14.14
CA TRP A 217 -4.62 -19.05 12.72
C TRP A 217 -4.46 -20.53 12.39
N ALA A 218 -5.58 -21.20 12.13
CA ALA A 218 -5.63 -22.60 11.76
C ALA A 218 -6.51 -22.74 10.51
N ASP A 219 -6.01 -23.45 9.50
CA ASP A 219 -6.64 -23.55 8.18
C ASP A 219 -6.98 -22.15 7.62
N ASN A 220 -8.26 -21.91 7.38
CA ASN A 220 -8.79 -20.64 6.89
C ASN A 220 -9.51 -19.83 7.99
N VAL A 221 -9.26 -20.12 9.26
CA VAL A 221 -9.89 -19.43 10.40
C VAL A 221 -8.85 -18.68 11.20
N ILE A 222 -9.08 -17.38 11.38
CA ILE A 222 -8.28 -16.51 12.26
C ILE A 222 -9.17 -16.09 13.42
N ALA A 223 -8.75 -16.36 14.66
CA ALA A 223 -9.50 -15.94 15.84
C ALA A 223 -8.67 -15.04 16.77
N ILE A 224 -9.29 -13.93 17.20
CA ILE A 224 -8.74 -12.96 18.14
C ILE A 224 -9.80 -12.71 19.21
N GLN A 225 -9.47 -13.00 20.46
CA GLN A 225 -10.37 -12.76 21.59
C GLN A 225 -10.32 -11.30 22.04
N HIS A 226 -11.36 -10.86 22.76
CA HIS A 226 -11.34 -9.59 23.47
C HIS A 226 -10.16 -9.56 24.45
N GLN A 227 -9.28 -8.56 24.32
CA GLN A 227 -8.12 -8.42 25.18
C GLN A 227 -7.57 -6.99 25.17
N ASP A 228 -6.86 -6.63 26.24
CA ASP A 228 -6.18 -5.35 26.34
C ASP A 228 -4.85 -5.33 25.59
N PHE A 229 -4.52 -4.17 25.02
CA PHE A 229 -3.19 -3.90 24.49
C PHE A 229 -2.14 -3.84 25.60
N ALA A 230 -0.90 -4.23 25.28
CA ALA A 230 0.27 -4.07 26.13
C ALA A 230 0.92 -2.69 25.92
N GLU A 231 1.66 -2.20 26.92
CA GLU A 231 2.48 -1.00 26.76
C GLU A 231 3.69 -1.32 25.88
N THR A 232 3.79 -0.67 24.71
CA THR A 232 4.87 -0.94 23.74
C THR A 232 5.02 0.19 22.72
N THR A 233 6.09 0.12 21.93
CA THR A 233 6.31 0.95 20.75
C THR A 233 6.37 0.07 19.51
N LEU A 234 5.53 0.37 18.52
CA LEU A 234 5.62 -0.21 17.18
C LEU A 234 6.57 0.64 16.34
N LEU A 235 7.72 0.07 15.99
CA LEU A 235 8.66 0.66 15.06
C LEU A 235 8.28 0.26 13.63
N VAL A 236 7.88 1.24 12.82
CA VAL A 236 7.57 1.02 11.40
C VAL A 236 8.86 0.82 10.61
N GLU A 237 8.95 -0.26 9.84
CA GLU A 237 10.08 -0.54 8.96
C GLU A 237 10.13 0.42 7.76
N PRO A 238 11.29 0.69 7.14
CA PRO A 238 11.33 1.41 5.86
C PRO A 238 10.62 0.64 4.75
N ASP A 239 10.06 1.36 3.78
CA ASP A 239 9.12 0.80 2.80
C ASP A 239 9.81 -0.09 1.71
N TRP A 240 9.52 -1.40 1.72
CA TRP A 240 10.07 -2.35 0.72
C TRP A 240 9.44 -2.20 -0.67
N SER A 241 8.20 -1.71 -0.77
CA SER A 241 7.60 -1.33 -2.06
C SER A 241 8.40 -0.18 -2.68
N ALA A 242 8.75 0.83 -1.90
CA ALA A 242 9.58 1.97 -2.33
C ALA A 242 11.01 1.53 -2.68
N ALA A 243 11.59 0.60 -1.91
CA ALA A 243 12.89 0.01 -2.21
C ALA A 243 12.94 -0.60 -3.62
N SER A 244 11.83 -1.16 -4.11
CA SER A 244 11.79 -1.82 -5.43
C SER A 244 12.22 -0.91 -6.59
N TYR A 245 11.93 0.39 -6.52
CA TYR A 245 12.33 1.34 -7.56
C TYR A 245 13.85 1.53 -7.60
N TRP A 246 14.53 1.45 -6.45
CA TRP A 246 15.98 1.49 -6.34
C TRP A 246 16.63 0.21 -6.86
N TYR A 247 16.00 -0.94 -6.61
CA TYR A 247 16.40 -2.18 -7.27
C TYR A 247 16.24 -2.10 -8.79
N ALA A 248 15.17 -1.48 -9.31
CA ALA A 248 14.99 -1.27 -10.74
C ALA A 248 16.06 -0.34 -11.32
N ILE A 249 16.37 0.77 -10.65
CA ILE A 249 17.48 1.66 -11.01
C ILE A 249 18.79 0.88 -11.09
N ALA A 250 19.14 0.13 -10.04
CA ALA A 250 20.34 -0.70 -10.03
C ALA A 250 20.34 -1.73 -11.17
N ALA A 251 19.18 -2.34 -11.47
CA ALA A 251 19.05 -3.36 -12.50
C ALA A 251 19.24 -2.80 -13.92
N LEU A 252 18.83 -1.55 -14.17
CA LEU A 252 18.95 -0.90 -15.48
C LEU A 252 20.24 -0.10 -15.67
N SER A 253 20.99 0.14 -14.59
CA SER A 253 22.32 0.72 -14.61
C SER A 253 23.39 -0.24 -15.13
N ASP A 254 24.45 0.32 -15.73
CA ASP A 254 25.66 -0.43 -16.11
C ASP A 254 26.45 -0.82 -14.86
N GLU A 255 26.52 0.09 -13.87
CA GLU A 255 27.12 -0.10 -12.55
C GLU A 255 26.23 0.51 -11.48
N ALA A 256 26.09 -0.15 -10.34
CA ALA A 256 25.33 0.38 -9.22
C ALA A 256 25.94 -0.03 -7.88
N GLU A 257 26.08 0.95 -6.99
CA GLU A 257 26.44 0.81 -5.58
C GLU A 257 25.50 1.67 -4.72
N LEU A 258 24.38 1.09 -4.31
CA LEU A 258 23.38 1.78 -3.51
C LEU A 258 23.35 1.24 -2.09
N PHE A 259 23.20 2.11 -1.11
CA PHE A 259 22.90 1.73 0.26
C PHE A 259 21.51 2.23 0.67
N LEU A 260 20.68 1.31 1.17
CA LEU A 260 19.34 1.59 1.67
C LEU A 260 19.31 1.32 3.18
N PRO A 261 19.49 2.35 4.04
CA PRO A 261 19.52 2.18 5.49
C PRO A 261 18.17 1.71 6.04
N GLY A 262 18.22 0.95 7.14
CA GLY A 262 17.07 0.50 7.92
C GLY A 262 16.31 -0.70 7.34
N LEU A 263 16.53 -1.08 6.08
CA LEU A 263 15.96 -2.31 5.52
C LEU A 263 16.66 -3.54 6.08
N THR A 264 15.88 -4.50 6.57
CA THR A 264 16.36 -5.71 7.26
C THR A 264 16.09 -6.99 6.47
N SER A 265 16.92 -8.02 6.66
CA SER A 265 16.73 -9.33 6.01
C SER A 265 15.47 -10.07 6.50
N TYR A 266 15.03 -9.75 7.72
CA TYR A 266 13.78 -10.23 8.30
C TYR A 266 12.83 -9.04 8.37
N SER A 267 11.79 -9.07 7.53
CA SER A 267 10.81 -8.00 7.38
C SER A 267 9.40 -8.57 7.45
N LEU A 268 8.47 -7.81 8.02
CA LEU A 268 7.04 -8.13 7.96
C LEU A 268 6.43 -7.85 6.57
N GLN A 269 7.16 -7.15 5.70
CA GLN A 269 6.70 -6.77 4.38
C GLN A 269 7.02 -7.89 3.39
N GLY A 270 5.98 -8.48 2.80
CA GLY A 270 6.12 -9.49 1.74
C GLY A 270 6.90 -8.99 0.52
N ASP A 271 6.94 -7.67 0.33
CA ASP A 271 7.70 -7.01 -0.74
C ASP A 271 9.23 -7.11 -0.58
N SER A 272 9.73 -7.54 0.58
CA SER A 272 11.16 -7.84 0.79
C SER A 272 11.70 -8.95 -0.13
N VAL A 273 10.80 -9.77 -0.71
CA VAL A 273 11.11 -10.76 -1.77
C VAL A 273 11.70 -10.11 -3.03
N ILE A 274 11.63 -8.79 -3.17
CA ILE A 274 12.31 -8.05 -4.24
C ILE A 274 13.81 -8.36 -4.30
N THR A 275 14.44 -8.65 -3.16
CA THR A 275 15.85 -9.09 -3.06
C THR A 275 16.10 -10.34 -3.93
N GLU A 276 15.26 -11.36 -3.77
CA GLU A 276 15.34 -12.62 -4.52
C GLU A 276 14.95 -12.44 -6.00
N ILE A 277 13.93 -11.63 -6.27
CA ILE A 277 13.51 -11.34 -7.64
C ILE A 277 14.62 -10.63 -8.41
N MET A 278 15.27 -9.65 -7.78
CA MET A 278 16.27 -8.79 -8.43
C MET A 278 17.66 -9.41 -8.50
N ALA A 279 17.93 -10.46 -7.71
CA ALA A 279 19.07 -11.34 -7.93
C ALA A 279 19.08 -11.93 -9.36
N ASN A 280 17.91 -12.23 -9.93
CA ASN A 280 17.79 -12.68 -11.32
C ASN A 280 18.26 -11.64 -12.35
N PHE A 281 18.22 -10.35 -11.99
CA PHE A 281 18.65 -9.23 -12.82
C PHE A 281 20.06 -8.75 -12.46
N GLY A 282 20.83 -9.59 -11.78
CA GLY A 282 22.23 -9.33 -11.43
C GLY A 282 22.40 -8.39 -10.23
N ILE A 283 21.40 -8.22 -9.37
CA ILE A 283 21.54 -7.41 -8.15
C ILE A 283 21.90 -8.30 -6.97
N THR A 284 23.08 -8.08 -6.41
CA THR A 284 23.48 -8.68 -5.14
C THR A 284 23.06 -7.77 -3.99
N SER A 285 22.30 -8.32 -3.05
CA SER A 285 21.87 -7.64 -1.81
C SER A 285 22.70 -8.13 -0.61
N VAL A 286 23.43 -7.23 0.03
CA VAL A 286 24.23 -7.55 1.25
C VAL A 286 23.72 -6.74 2.42
N PHE A 287 23.16 -7.41 3.43
CA PHE A 287 22.71 -6.78 4.67
C PHE A 287 23.89 -6.57 5.62
N LYS A 288 24.24 -5.31 5.87
CA LYS A 288 25.28 -4.89 6.83
C LYS A 288 25.09 -3.42 7.20
N ASP A 289 25.77 -2.96 8.24
CA ASP A 289 25.77 -1.55 8.68
C ASP A 289 24.36 -0.96 8.90
N GLY A 290 23.42 -1.82 9.32
CA GLY A 290 22.04 -1.41 9.60
C GLY A 290 21.16 -1.17 8.36
N GLY A 291 21.53 -1.69 7.18
CA GLY A 291 20.71 -1.62 5.98
C GLY A 291 21.09 -2.66 4.93
N VAL A 292 20.70 -2.43 3.68
CA VAL A 292 21.06 -3.29 2.54
C VAL A 292 21.89 -2.54 1.51
N TYR A 293 23.02 -3.14 1.13
CA TYR A 293 23.85 -2.69 0.01
C TYR A 293 23.43 -3.44 -1.25
N LEU A 294 23.20 -2.70 -2.33
CA LEU A 294 22.88 -3.21 -3.65
C LEU A 294 24.08 -3.03 -4.55
N THR A 295 24.56 -4.12 -5.13
CA THR A 295 25.65 -4.09 -6.11
C THR A 295 25.21 -4.76 -7.40
N LYS A 296 25.44 -4.10 -8.54
CA LYS A 296 25.21 -4.69 -9.86
C LYS A 296 26.38 -5.62 -10.20
N GLU A 297 26.05 -6.87 -10.50
CA GLU A 297 26.98 -7.89 -10.99
C GLU A 297 26.54 -8.37 -12.37
N ALA A 298 27.51 -8.60 -13.25
CA ALA A 298 27.26 -9.21 -14.54
C ALA A 298 26.86 -10.68 -14.37
N LYS A 299 25.57 -10.98 -14.54
CA LYS A 299 25.01 -12.34 -14.46
C LYS A 299 24.01 -12.57 -15.61
N PRO A 300 23.92 -13.80 -16.14
CA PRO A 300 22.88 -14.15 -17.09
C PRO A 300 21.50 -14.10 -16.41
N ILE A 301 20.51 -13.55 -17.11
CA ILE A 301 19.11 -13.51 -16.64
C ILE A 301 18.46 -14.84 -17.00
N VAL A 302 18.06 -15.64 -16.00
CA VAL A 302 17.61 -17.04 -16.21
C VAL A 302 16.13 -17.23 -15.95
N ARG A 303 15.60 -16.69 -14.85
CA ARG A 303 14.20 -16.87 -14.44
C ARG A 303 13.27 -16.11 -15.38
N LYS A 304 12.27 -16.80 -15.92
CA LYS A 304 11.25 -16.26 -16.83
C LYS A 304 9.82 -16.33 -16.29
N ILE A 305 9.62 -16.89 -15.10
CA ILE A 305 8.29 -17.07 -14.51
C ILE A 305 8.27 -16.38 -13.14
N PHE A 306 7.33 -15.45 -12.96
CA PHE A 306 7.16 -14.67 -11.74
C PHE A 306 5.71 -14.77 -11.27
N ASP A 307 5.52 -15.19 -10.03
CA ASP A 307 4.22 -15.13 -9.37
C ASP A 307 4.21 -13.91 -8.45
N MET A 308 3.27 -12.99 -8.68
CA MET A 308 3.18 -11.74 -7.94
C MET A 308 2.03 -11.75 -6.92
N LYS A 309 1.38 -12.89 -6.68
CA LYS A 309 0.22 -13.00 -5.78
C LYS A 309 0.49 -12.50 -4.36
N GLU A 310 1.67 -12.81 -3.85
CA GLU A 310 2.09 -12.51 -2.47
C GLU A 310 2.76 -11.13 -2.36
N CYS A 311 3.23 -10.56 -3.48
CA CYS A 311 3.88 -9.25 -3.57
C CYS A 311 3.33 -8.42 -4.75
N PRO A 312 1.98 -8.23 -4.84
CA PRO A 312 1.34 -7.66 -6.04
C PRO A 312 1.71 -6.20 -6.29
N ASP A 313 2.24 -5.53 -5.26
CA ASP A 313 2.68 -4.15 -5.30
C ASP A 313 4.09 -3.98 -5.94
N LEU A 314 4.82 -5.09 -6.14
CA LEU A 314 6.07 -5.14 -6.91
C LEU A 314 5.87 -5.36 -8.41
N ALA A 315 4.67 -5.77 -8.84
CA ALA A 315 4.40 -6.23 -10.21
C ALA A 315 4.81 -5.21 -11.27
N GLN A 316 4.42 -3.94 -11.12
CA GLN A 316 4.74 -2.89 -12.08
C GLN A 316 6.24 -2.71 -12.23
N THR A 317 6.98 -2.64 -11.11
CA THR A 317 8.44 -2.51 -11.10
C THR A 317 9.11 -3.67 -11.84
N VAL A 318 8.77 -4.92 -11.50
CA VAL A 318 9.40 -6.10 -12.08
C VAL A 318 9.08 -6.24 -13.57
N ILE A 319 7.83 -6.00 -13.96
CA ILE A 319 7.40 -6.05 -15.37
C ILE A 319 8.13 -4.99 -16.20
N VAL A 320 8.24 -3.75 -15.70
CA VAL A 320 8.96 -2.68 -16.40
C VAL A 320 10.44 -3.00 -16.53
N VAL A 321 11.09 -3.56 -15.51
CA VAL A 321 12.49 -4.02 -15.61
C VAL A 321 12.66 -5.10 -16.69
N CYS A 322 11.77 -6.09 -16.72
CA CYS A 322 11.80 -7.12 -17.77
C CYS A 322 11.67 -6.51 -19.17
N ALA A 323 10.70 -5.60 -19.34
CA ALA A 323 10.46 -4.92 -20.60
C ALA A 323 11.65 -4.08 -21.04
N ALA A 324 12.23 -3.29 -20.12
CA ALA A 324 13.40 -2.45 -20.36
C ALA A 324 14.61 -3.26 -20.81
N LEU A 325 14.85 -4.43 -20.21
CA LEU A 325 15.96 -5.32 -20.53
C LEU A 325 15.69 -6.24 -21.74
N GLY A 326 14.49 -6.20 -22.33
CA GLY A 326 14.11 -7.10 -23.42
C GLY A 326 13.98 -8.56 -22.97
N HIS A 327 13.74 -8.79 -21.69
CA HIS A 327 13.62 -10.12 -21.10
C HIS A 327 12.18 -10.61 -21.18
N GLU A 328 11.91 -11.54 -22.11
CA GLU A 328 10.61 -12.21 -22.17
C GLU A 328 10.34 -13.00 -20.89
N ALA A 329 9.17 -12.76 -20.29
CA ALA A 329 8.76 -13.36 -19.04
C ALA A 329 7.25 -13.66 -19.02
N THR A 330 6.84 -14.52 -18.09
CA THR A 330 5.46 -14.88 -17.81
C THR A 330 5.14 -14.54 -16.36
N PHE A 331 4.01 -13.89 -16.15
CA PHE A 331 3.55 -13.45 -14.84
C PHE A 331 2.21 -14.10 -14.49
N THR A 332 2.01 -14.38 -13.21
CA THR A 332 0.74 -14.80 -12.59
C THR A 332 0.45 -13.95 -11.36
N GLY A 333 -0.78 -14.05 -10.82
CA GLY A 333 -1.14 -13.34 -9.58
C GLY A 333 -1.41 -11.85 -9.77
N LEU A 334 -1.77 -11.42 -10.99
CA LEU A 334 -1.99 -10.00 -11.31
C LEU A 334 -3.45 -9.56 -11.18
N GLU A 335 -4.35 -10.43 -10.75
CA GLU A 335 -5.81 -10.20 -10.81
C GLU A 335 -6.25 -9.02 -9.95
N THR A 336 -5.62 -8.87 -8.77
CA THR A 336 -5.95 -7.79 -7.82
C THR A 336 -5.57 -6.40 -8.36
N LEU A 337 -4.65 -6.31 -9.34
CA LEU A 337 -4.15 -5.05 -9.88
C LEU A 337 -5.22 -4.26 -10.66
N LYS A 338 -6.25 -4.92 -11.18
CA LYS A 338 -7.31 -4.28 -12.00
C LYS A 338 -8.25 -3.37 -11.19
N ILE A 339 -8.35 -3.61 -9.89
CA ILE A 339 -9.28 -2.90 -8.98
C ILE A 339 -8.57 -1.97 -7.99
N LYS A 340 -7.29 -1.66 -8.24
CA LYS A 340 -6.48 -0.75 -7.42
C LYS A 340 -6.77 0.71 -7.80
N GLU A 341 -5.79 1.60 -7.68
CA GLU A 341 -5.89 3.02 -8.04
C GLU A 341 -6.44 3.21 -9.46
N THR A 342 -5.80 2.52 -10.41
CA THR A 342 -6.21 2.37 -11.80
C THR A 342 -6.30 0.88 -12.15
N ASP A 343 -6.75 0.54 -13.37
CA ASP A 343 -6.46 -0.78 -13.93
C ASP A 343 -4.98 -0.83 -14.31
N ARG A 344 -4.14 -1.27 -13.37
CA ARG A 344 -2.68 -1.26 -13.53
C ARG A 344 -2.21 -2.22 -14.62
N VAL A 345 -2.98 -3.27 -14.94
CA VAL A 345 -2.65 -4.20 -16.03
C VAL A 345 -2.84 -3.47 -17.36
N LEU A 346 -3.97 -2.81 -17.53
CA LEU A 346 -4.24 -2.01 -18.73
C LEU A 346 -3.24 -0.86 -18.88
N ALA A 347 -2.93 -0.16 -17.78
CA ALA A 347 -1.95 0.91 -17.78
C ALA A 347 -0.55 0.40 -18.20
N LEU A 348 -0.09 -0.74 -17.66
CA LEU A 348 1.15 -1.38 -18.11
C LEU A 348 1.10 -1.75 -19.60
N GLN A 349 0.00 -2.32 -20.08
CA GLN A 349 -0.16 -2.65 -21.50
C GLN A 349 -0.03 -1.41 -22.40
N THR A 350 -0.68 -0.30 -22.03
CA THR A 350 -0.63 0.95 -22.78
C THR A 350 0.77 1.57 -22.78
N GLU A 351 1.38 1.67 -21.61
CA GLU A 351 2.66 2.37 -21.46
C GLU A 351 3.83 1.56 -22.03
N LEU A 352 3.85 0.23 -21.87
CA LEU A 352 4.88 -0.64 -22.45
C LEU A 352 4.81 -0.72 -23.98
N ALA A 353 3.61 -0.57 -24.57
CA ALA A 353 3.46 -0.57 -26.03
C ALA A 353 4.24 0.57 -26.70
N LYS A 354 4.50 1.67 -25.98
CA LYS A 354 5.29 2.82 -26.47
C LYS A 354 6.77 2.47 -26.70
N ILE A 355 7.27 1.39 -26.09
CA ILE A 355 8.60 0.82 -26.35
C ILE A 355 8.55 -0.49 -27.15
N GLY A 356 7.42 -0.79 -27.81
CA GLY A 356 7.23 -2.00 -28.62
C GLY A 356 7.08 -3.30 -27.82
N VAL A 357 6.82 -3.21 -26.51
CA VAL A 357 6.64 -4.39 -25.64
C VAL A 357 5.15 -4.64 -25.39
N LYS A 358 4.71 -5.90 -25.49
CA LYS A 358 3.30 -6.30 -25.29
C LYS A 358 3.17 -7.15 -24.03
N LEU A 359 2.28 -6.75 -23.12
CA LEU A 359 1.85 -7.57 -21.97
C LEU A 359 0.54 -8.28 -22.32
N ILE A 360 0.63 -9.52 -22.79
CA ILE A 360 -0.50 -10.27 -23.34
C ILE A 360 -1.18 -11.07 -22.22
N GLU A 361 -2.42 -10.70 -21.90
CA GLU A 361 -3.26 -11.44 -20.96
C GLU A 361 -3.97 -12.61 -21.65
N LYS A 362 -3.84 -13.82 -21.10
CA LYS A 362 -4.59 -15.02 -21.48
C LYS A 362 -5.02 -15.79 -20.24
N GLY A 363 -6.26 -15.58 -19.80
CA GLY A 363 -6.74 -16.11 -18.52
C GLY A 363 -6.02 -15.41 -17.36
N GLN A 364 -5.44 -16.18 -16.44
CA GLN A 364 -4.67 -15.67 -15.29
C GLN A 364 -3.15 -15.68 -15.54
N VAL A 365 -2.75 -15.79 -16.81
CA VAL A 365 -1.35 -15.83 -17.24
C VAL A 365 -1.08 -14.63 -18.16
N TYR A 366 0.00 -13.91 -17.86
CA TYR A 366 0.37 -12.69 -18.56
C TYR A 366 1.76 -12.86 -19.17
N LYS A 367 1.83 -12.92 -20.51
CA LYS A 367 3.11 -13.07 -21.23
C LYS A 367 3.63 -11.71 -21.67
N LEU A 368 4.85 -11.39 -21.28
CA LEU A 368 5.60 -10.23 -21.76
C LEU A 368 6.36 -10.61 -23.04
N ASP A 369 5.95 -10.02 -24.16
CA ASP A 369 6.58 -10.16 -25.47
C ASP A 369 7.42 -8.92 -25.77
N CYS A 370 8.74 -9.13 -25.86
CA CYS A 370 9.73 -8.09 -26.08
C CYS A 370 10.34 -8.14 -27.51
N SER A 371 9.77 -8.92 -28.42
CA SER A 371 10.33 -9.17 -29.75
C SER A 371 10.47 -7.91 -30.62
N GLU A 372 9.55 -6.96 -30.46
CA GLU A 372 9.51 -5.68 -31.18
C GLU A 372 10.08 -4.51 -30.34
N ARG A 373 10.77 -4.81 -29.24
CA ARG A 373 11.23 -3.80 -28.28
C ARG A 373 12.16 -2.79 -28.94
N ASN A 374 11.79 -1.52 -28.85
CA ASN A 374 12.57 -0.39 -29.32
C ASN A 374 12.53 0.76 -28.31
N LEU A 375 13.70 1.22 -27.87
CA LEU A 375 13.80 2.33 -26.92
C LEU A 375 13.88 3.67 -27.66
N PRO A 376 12.89 4.56 -27.51
CA PRO A 376 12.90 5.87 -28.16
C PRO A 376 13.87 6.84 -27.48
N GLN A 377 14.15 7.97 -28.14
CA GLN A 377 14.91 9.07 -27.52
C GLN A 377 14.08 9.86 -26.49
N ARG A 378 12.77 9.95 -26.74
CA ARG A 378 11.80 10.59 -25.85
C ARG A 378 10.58 9.70 -25.66
N MET A 379 10.07 9.63 -24.44
CA MET A 379 8.85 8.90 -24.10
C MET A 379 8.03 9.70 -23.08
N PHE A 380 6.71 9.73 -23.27
CA PHE A 380 5.78 10.30 -22.29
C PHE A 380 5.04 9.17 -21.57
N ILE A 381 4.96 9.25 -20.25
CA ILE A 381 4.27 8.31 -19.37
C ILE A 381 3.05 8.94 -18.73
N SER A 382 1.87 8.35 -18.98
CA SER A 382 0.67 8.69 -18.23
C SER A 382 0.67 7.96 -16.89
N THR A 383 0.27 8.65 -15.82
CA THR A 383 0.33 8.08 -14.46
C THR A 383 -1.01 7.53 -13.99
N TYR A 384 -2.11 7.94 -14.61
CA TYR A 384 -3.46 7.45 -14.27
C TYR A 384 -3.82 7.65 -12.79
N ASP A 385 -3.32 8.74 -12.19
CA ASP A 385 -3.40 9.02 -10.74
C ASP A 385 -2.80 7.91 -9.85
N ASP A 386 -1.89 7.09 -10.39
CA ASP A 386 -1.23 5.98 -9.70
C ASP A 386 0.26 6.23 -9.52
N HIS A 387 0.66 6.49 -8.27
CA HIS A 387 2.05 6.67 -7.84
C HIS A 387 2.98 5.56 -8.31
N ARG A 388 2.51 4.31 -8.39
CA ARG A 388 3.33 3.18 -8.81
C ARG A 388 3.61 3.19 -10.30
N MET A 389 2.71 3.72 -11.13
CA MET A 389 2.98 3.88 -12.56
C MET A 389 4.11 4.89 -12.78
N ALA A 390 4.08 6.03 -12.09
CA ALA A 390 5.15 7.02 -12.16
C ALA A 390 6.50 6.43 -11.72
N MET A 391 6.55 5.84 -10.53
CA MET A 391 7.81 5.36 -9.94
C MET A 391 8.36 4.09 -10.60
N ALA A 392 7.52 3.20 -11.11
CA ALA A 392 7.98 1.99 -11.81
C ALA A 392 8.60 2.31 -13.18
N PHE A 393 8.12 3.37 -13.86
CA PHE A 393 8.64 3.80 -15.15
C PHE A 393 9.81 4.80 -15.05
N ALA A 394 9.92 5.56 -13.97
CA ALA A 394 11.02 6.52 -13.77
C ALA A 394 12.45 5.95 -14.00
N PRO A 395 12.78 4.71 -13.58
CA PRO A 395 14.08 4.09 -13.87
C PRO A 395 14.41 3.98 -15.37
N LEU A 396 13.41 4.01 -16.27
CA LEU A 396 13.65 4.02 -17.71
C LEU A 396 14.44 5.24 -18.19
N ALA A 397 14.49 6.33 -17.43
CA ALA A 397 15.31 7.50 -17.79
C ALA A 397 16.82 7.20 -17.86
N ILE A 398 17.28 6.05 -17.35
CA ILE A 398 18.65 5.54 -17.56
C ILE A 398 18.87 5.12 -19.02
N LEU A 399 17.82 4.65 -19.69
CA LEU A 399 17.85 4.09 -21.03
C LEU A 399 17.19 4.99 -22.09
N ILE A 400 16.25 5.82 -21.67
CA ILE A 400 15.48 6.77 -22.49
C ILE A 400 15.94 8.18 -22.09
N PRO A 401 16.67 8.91 -22.96
CA PRO A 401 17.26 10.21 -22.62
C PRO A 401 16.27 11.26 -22.07
N GLU A 402 15.06 11.32 -22.64
CA GLU A 402 14.02 12.25 -22.22
C GLU A 402 12.74 11.48 -21.83
N LEU A 403 12.55 11.22 -20.54
CA LEU A 403 11.35 10.57 -20.03
C LEU A 403 10.43 11.60 -19.38
N GLU A 404 9.35 11.96 -20.05
CA GLU A 404 8.32 12.83 -19.48
C GLU A 404 7.32 12.00 -18.67
N VAL A 405 7.03 12.42 -17.44
CA VAL A 405 6.07 11.75 -16.54
C VAL A 405 4.95 12.73 -16.19
N GLU A 406 3.71 12.29 -16.41
CA GLU A 406 2.49 13.03 -16.07
C GLU A 406 2.32 13.21 -14.56
N ASP A 407 1.90 14.40 -14.12
CA ASP A 407 1.52 14.68 -12.73
C ASP A 407 2.55 14.19 -11.68
N ALA A 408 3.68 14.88 -11.58
CA ALA A 408 4.78 14.52 -10.68
C ALA A 408 4.34 14.39 -9.21
N GLU A 409 3.33 15.13 -8.77
CA GLU A 409 2.83 15.09 -7.38
C GLU A 409 2.15 13.75 -7.03
N VAL A 410 1.85 12.90 -8.02
CA VAL A 410 1.19 11.61 -7.80
C VAL A 410 1.99 10.71 -6.83
N VAL A 411 3.32 10.82 -6.81
CA VAL A 411 4.19 10.01 -5.95
C VAL A 411 4.02 10.30 -4.46
N CYS A 412 3.52 11.48 -4.10
CA CYS A 412 3.27 11.91 -2.71
C CYS A 412 2.28 10.98 -1.97
N LYS A 413 1.52 10.18 -2.72
CA LYS A 413 0.65 9.15 -2.15
C LYS A 413 1.40 8.05 -1.37
N SER A 414 2.67 7.80 -1.67
CA SER A 414 3.47 6.82 -0.92
C SER A 414 4.92 7.25 -0.68
N TYR A 415 5.53 7.99 -1.58
CA TYR A 415 6.95 8.35 -1.50
C TYR A 415 7.16 9.81 -1.95
N PRO A 416 6.80 10.80 -1.11
CA PRO A 416 6.90 12.22 -1.46
C PRO A 416 8.31 12.69 -1.86
N ALA A 417 9.35 12.11 -1.25
CA ALA A 417 10.73 12.45 -1.54
C ALA A 417 11.30 11.75 -2.78
N PHE A 418 10.51 10.99 -3.54
CA PHE A 418 11.03 10.16 -4.63
C PHE A 418 11.87 10.94 -5.65
N TRP A 419 11.35 12.07 -6.15
CA TRP A 419 12.06 12.86 -7.15
C TRP A 419 13.35 13.47 -6.62
N SER A 420 13.34 14.03 -5.40
CA SER A 420 14.53 14.60 -4.77
C SER A 420 15.56 13.54 -4.37
N ASP A 421 15.12 12.32 -4.08
CA ASP A 421 16.02 11.20 -3.85
C ASP A 421 16.69 10.74 -5.15
N LEU A 422 15.99 10.73 -6.29
CA LEU A 422 16.60 10.41 -7.59
C LEU A 422 17.74 11.38 -7.95
N GLU A 423 17.61 12.67 -7.60
CA GLU A 423 18.67 13.66 -7.81
C GLU A 423 19.98 13.27 -7.12
N LYS A 424 19.92 12.60 -5.96
CA LYS A 424 21.10 12.15 -5.20
C LYS A 424 21.95 11.13 -5.96
N VAL A 425 21.37 10.43 -6.93
CA VAL A 425 22.09 9.46 -7.79
C VAL A 425 22.22 9.97 -9.24
N GLY A 426 22.03 11.27 -9.46
CA GLY A 426 22.37 11.96 -10.70
C GLY A 426 21.26 12.04 -11.75
N PHE A 427 20.01 11.73 -11.39
CA PHE A 427 18.87 12.13 -12.22
C PHE A 427 18.66 13.65 -12.13
N ARG A 428 17.98 14.23 -13.11
CA ARG A 428 17.48 15.60 -13.08
C ARG A 428 16.01 15.59 -13.44
N SER A 429 15.20 16.28 -12.65
CA SER A 429 13.77 16.50 -12.94
C SER A 429 13.53 17.96 -13.29
N GLU A 430 13.06 18.23 -14.50
CA GLU A 430 12.70 19.57 -14.96
C GLU A 430 11.19 19.67 -15.14
N LYS A 431 10.57 20.68 -14.52
CA LYS A 431 9.13 20.91 -14.63
C LYS A 431 8.78 21.36 -16.06
N VAL A 432 7.76 20.74 -16.64
CA VAL A 432 7.17 21.16 -17.92
C VAL A 432 6.14 22.26 -17.64
N ALA A 433 6.22 23.34 -18.43
CA ALA A 433 5.34 24.49 -18.33
C ALA A 433 3.93 24.21 -18.86
#